data_AF-A0A922ZP98-F1
#
_entry.id   AF-A0A922ZP98-F1
#
_cell.length_a   1.000
_cell.length_b   1.000
_cell.length_c   1.000
_cell.angle_alpha   90.00
_cell.angle_beta   90.00
_cell.angle_gamma   90.00
#
_symmetry.space_group_name_H-M   'P 1'
#
loop_
_entity.id
_entity.type
_entity.pdbx_description
1 polymer ?
#
loop_
_entity_poly.entity_id
_entity_poly.type
_entity_poly.pdbx_seq_one_letter_code
_entity_poly.pdbx_strand_id
1 'polypeptide(L)'
;MAGRGRRGPLRSQGRPEGAELTFAAYQQPEGTRTATGALLDDEGNEIMPVCETENRVFDSSDNPLSVPAGHYPDGMTIQGPKTEFTEPGTYYWVETLTDRDGGILHQGECGAPDETTFVSVALPSTGAALAIAPLGLLAGGVILAGLAALATATIRRRHEMGQRVTVE
;
A
#
# COMPACT_ATOMS: atom_id res chain seq x y z
N MET A 1 9.19 -47.03 -26.76
CA MET A 1 7.73 -46.76 -26.85
C MET A 1 7.35 -46.01 -25.58
N ALA A 2 7.55 -44.68 -25.53
CA ALA A 2 6.64 -43.63 -25.96
C ALA A 2 5.38 -43.52 -25.06
N GLY A 3 5.36 -42.47 -24.22
CA GLY A 3 4.23 -42.08 -23.39
C GLY A 3 4.48 -40.77 -22.66
N ARG A 4 4.98 -39.74 -23.36
CA ARG A 4 5.11 -38.39 -22.80
C ARG A 4 3.71 -37.78 -22.73
N GLY A 5 3.05 -37.94 -21.58
CA GLY A 5 1.74 -37.37 -21.31
C GLY A 5 1.78 -35.85 -21.46
N ARG A 6 1.02 -35.32 -22.42
CA ARG A 6 0.84 -33.89 -22.58
C ARG A 6 -0.02 -33.40 -21.41
N ARG A 7 0.60 -32.69 -20.46
CA ARG A 7 -0.12 -31.89 -19.46
C ARG A 7 -0.83 -30.75 -20.19
N GLY A 8 -2.08 -30.97 -20.54
CA GLY A 8 -2.97 -29.88 -20.95
C GLY A 8 -3.27 -28.98 -19.75
N PRO A 9 -3.70 -27.72 -19.98
CA PRO A 9 -4.15 -26.86 -18.89
C PRO A 9 -5.29 -27.55 -18.13
N LEU A 10 -5.26 -27.49 -16.79
CA LEU A 10 -6.25 -28.14 -15.90
C LEU A 10 -7.71 -27.87 -16.26
N ARG A 11 -7.98 -26.81 -17.03
CA ARG A 11 -9.30 -26.43 -17.54
C ARG A 11 -10.00 -27.55 -18.32
N SER A 12 -9.29 -28.46 -19.00
CA SER A 12 -9.93 -29.46 -19.87
C SER A 12 -10.14 -30.85 -19.26
N GLN A 13 -9.40 -31.23 -18.21
CA GLN A 13 -9.43 -32.61 -17.68
C GLN A 13 -10.25 -32.79 -16.40
N GLY A 14 -10.81 -31.72 -15.85
CA GLY A 14 -11.47 -31.78 -14.54
C GLY A 14 -10.46 -32.03 -13.42
N ARG A 15 -10.90 -31.78 -12.19
CA ARG A 15 -10.07 -31.98 -10.99
C ARG A 15 -10.21 -33.43 -10.49
N PRO A 16 -9.10 -34.14 -10.23
CA PRO A 16 -9.16 -35.51 -9.72
C PRO A 16 -9.66 -35.53 -8.26
N GLU A 17 -10.19 -36.68 -7.85
CA GLU A 17 -10.51 -36.96 -6.45
C GLU A 17 -9.25 -36.98 -5.57
N GLY A 18 -9.37 -36.42 -4.36
CA GLY A 18 -8.28 -36.34 -3.40
C GLY A 18 -7.27 -35.23 -3.69
N ALA A 19 -7.64 -34.25 -4.52
CA ALA A 19 -6.82 -33.07 -4.72
C ALA A 19 -6.83 -32.18 -3.47
N GLU A 20 -5.68 -31.57 -3.19
CA GLU A 20 -5.45 -30.73 -2.02
C GLU A 20 -4.87 -29.39 -2.41
N LEU A 21 -5.33 -28.31 -1.76
CA LEU A 21 -4.87 -26.95 -1.97
C LEU A 21 -4.18 -26.43 -0.72
N THR A 22 -2.96 -25.92 -0.89
CA THR A 22 -2.21 -25.22 0.15
C THR A 22 -1.90 -23.79 -0.27
N PHE A 23 -1.61 -22.94 0.70
CA PHE A 23 -1.25 -21.54 0.51
C PHE A 23 0.04 -21.24 1.28
N ALA A 24 0.91 -20.47 0.66
CA ALA A 24 2.07 -19.87 1.32
C ALA A 24 2.06 -18.36 1.08
N ALA A 25 2.47 -17.59 2.09
CA ALA A 25 2.69 -16.15 1.94
C ALA A 25 4.16 -15.80 2.19
N TYR A 26 4.67 -14.88 1.38
CA TYR A 26 6.07 -14.50 1.35
C TYR A 26 6.20 -13.00 1.52
N GLN A 27 6.87 -12.58 2.61
CA GLN A 27 7.13 -11.17 2.85
C GLN A 27 8.23 -10.70 1.88
N GLN A 28 7.97 -9.61 1.17
CA GLN A 28 8.92 -9.03 0.24
C GLN A 28 9.86 -8.05 0.97
N PRO A 29 11.02 -7.72 0.38
CA PRO A 29 11.83 -6.59 0.84
C PRO A 29 11.01 -5.31 0.96
N GLU A 30 11.47 -4.38 1.80
CA GLU A 30 10.86 -3.07 1.88
C GLU A 30 10.93 -2.36 0.52
N GLY A 31 9.83 -1.70 0.15
CA GLY A 31 9.73 -1.02 -1.13
C GLY A 31 8.42 -0.26 -1.28
N THR A 32 8.39 0.60 -2.29
CA THR A 32 7.23 1.42 -2.63
C THR A 32 6.42 0.74 -3.73
N ARG A 33 5.13 0.49 -3.46
CA ARG A 33 4.21 -0.06 -4.46
C ARG A 33 3.79 0.99 -5.48
N THR A 34 3.88 0.66 -6.76
CA THR A 34 3.37 1.49 -7.85
C THR A 34 1.88 1.24 -8.07
N ALA A 35 1.24 2.12 -8.85
CA ALA A 35 -0.15 1.92 -9.29
C ALA A 35 -0.35 0.67 -10.15
N THR A 36 0.72 0.16 -10.78
CA THR A 36 0.69 -1.08 -11.57
C THR A 36 1.02 -2.32 -10.76
N GLY A 37 1.24 -2.19 -9.45
CA GLY A 37 1.52 -3.31 -8.54
C GLY A 37 2.99 -3.72 -8.44
N ALA A 38 3.88 -3.08 -9.21
CA ALA A 38 5.32 -3.27 -9.08
C ALA A 38 5.80 -2.75 -7.72
N LEU A 39 6.85 -3.37 -7.18
CA LEU A 39 7.50 -2.93 -5.95
C LEU A 39 8.83 -2.28 -6.33
N LEU A 40 9.08 -1.05 -5.90
CA LEU A 40 10.32 -0.34 -6.18
C LEU A 40 11.16 -0.20 -4.92
N ASP A 41 12.48 -0.30 -5.05
CA ASP A 41 13.43 0.05 -4.00
C ASP A 41 13.51 1.59 -3.81
N ASP A 42 14.35 2.03 -2.87
CA ASP A 42 14.54 3.45 -2.56
C ASP A 42 15.22 4.24 -3.69
N GLU A 43 15.85 3.55 -4.64
CA GLU A 43 16.47 4.13 -5.84
C GLU A 43 15.49 4.19 -7.02
N GLY A 44 14.31 3.59 -6.88
CA GLY A 44 13.28 3.49 -7.90
C GLY A 44 13.45 2.32 -8.87
N ASN A 45 14.32 1.36 -8.57
CA ASN A 45 14.46 0.13 -9.36
C ASN A 45 13.37 -0.88 -8.95
N GLU A 46 12.90 -1.66 -9.91
CA GLU A 46 11.93 -2.71 -9.63
C GLU A 46 12.55 -3.89 -8.87
N ILE A 47 11.92 -4.23 -7.74
CA ILE A 47 12.22 -5.40 -6.93
C ILE A 47 11.47 -6.59 -7.54
N MET A 48 12.23 -7.57 -8.01
CA MET A 48 11.66 -8.82 -8.51
C MET A 48 10.98 -9.61 -7.39
N PRO A 49 9.79 -10.20 -7.62
CA PRO A 49 9.15 -11.05 -6.64
C PRO A 49 10.01 -12.23 -6.19
N VAL A 50 10.08 -12.44 -4.87
CA VAL A 50 10.81 -13.56 -4.25
C VAL A 50 9.84 -14.40 -3.42
N CYS A 51 9.75 -15.69 -3.71
CA CYS A 51 8.94 -16.65 -2.97
C CYS A 51 9.80 -17.86 -2.60
N GLU A 52 10.72 -17.66 -1.66
CA GLU A 52 11.68 -18.65 -1.19
C GLU A 52 11.36 -19.07 0.25
N THR A 53 12.05 -20.09 0.79
CA THR A 53 11.73 -20.56 2.14
C THR A 53 12.09 -19.54 3.21
N GLU A 54 13.13 -18.77 2.94
CA GLU A 54 13.74 -17.79 3.82
C GLU A 54 12.80 -16.60 4.10
N ASN A 55 11.94 -16.24 3.15
CA ASN A 55 10.98 -15.16 3.31
C ASN A 55 9.52 -15.63 3.44
N ARG A 56 9.29 -16.95 3.62
CA ARG A 56 7.97 -17.51 3.88
C ARG A 56 7.53 -17.19 5.31
N VAL A 57 6.41 -16.50 5.43
CA VAL A 57 5.82 -16.08 6.72
C VAL A 57 4.50 -16.76 7.04
N PHE A 58 3.92 -17.46 6.07
CA PHE A 58 2.75 -18.30 6.26
C PHE A 58 2.84 -19.55 5.38
N ASP A 59 2.38 -20.68 5.90
CA ASP A 59 2.37 -21.96 5.23
C ASP A 59 1.20 -22.81 5.76
N SER A 60 0.30 -23.22 4.87
CA SER A 60 -0.85 -24.05 5.23
C SER A 60 -0.64 -25.54 4.94
N SER A 61 0.60 -25.99 4.68
CA SER A 61 0.89 -27.38 4.32
C SER A 61 0.57 -28.40 5.43
N ASP A 62 0.58 -27.99 6.69
CA ASP A 62 0.18 -28.86 7.81
C ASP A 62 -1.34 -29.11 7.89
N ASN A 63 -2.14 -28.30 7.21
CA ASN A 63 -3.60 -28.43 7.16
C ASN A 63 -4.13 -28.06 5.76
N PRO A 64 -3.88 -28.91 4.76
CA PRO A 64 -4.31 -28.67 3.39
C PRO A 64 -5.83 -28.64 3.27
N LEU A 65 -6.35 -27.86 2.32
CA LEU A 65 -7.77 -27.83 2.02
C LEU A 65 -8.12 -28.91 1.01
N SER A 66 -9.05 -29.79 1.36
CA SER A 66 -9.60 -30.76 0.41
C SER A 66 -10.37 -30.05 -0.69
N VAL A 67 -10.11 -30.46 -1.92
CA VAL A 67 -10.71 -29.83 -3.09
C VAL A 67 -11.68 -30.78 -3.78
N PRO A 68 -12.96 -30.38 -3.98
CA PRO A 68 -13.93 -31.25 -4.63
C PRO A 68 -13.52 -31.63 -6.06
N ALA A 69 -13.69 -32.91 -6.38
CA ALA A 69 -13.48 -33.45 -7.72
C ALA A 69 -14.58 -33.00 -8.68
N GLY A 70 -14.24 -32.81 -9.95
CA GLY A 70 -15.22 -32.48 -10.98
C GLY A 70 -14.71 -31.53 -12.05
N HIS A 71 -15.57 -31.26 -13.03
CA HIS A 71 -15.29 -30.30 -14.11
C HIS A 71 -15.89 -28.94 -13.77
N TYR A 72 -15.04 -27.92 -13.67
CA TYR A 72 -15.42 -26.56 -13.27
C TYR A 72 -14.99 -25.57 -14.37
N PRO A 73 -15.76 -25.45 -15.47
CA PRO A 73 -15.38 -24.61 -16.61
C PRO A 73 -15.32 -23.12 -16.25
N ASP A 74 -16.19 -22.69 -15.33
CA ASP A 74 -16.25 -21.31 -14.82
C ASP A 74 -15.36 -21.09 -13.58
N GLY A 75 -14.60 -22.11 -13.18
CA GLY A 75 -13.80 -22.10 -11.96
C GLY A 75 -14.59 -22.47 -10.69
N MET A 76 -13.91 -22.39 -9.56
CA MET A 76 -14.45 -22.68 -8.23
C MET A 76 -13.86 -21.69 -7.23
N THR A 77 -14.67 -21.22 -6.30
CA THR A 77 -14.20 -20.46 -5.14
C THR A 77 -13.99 -21.39 -3.96
N ILE A 78 -12.81 -21.29 -3.35
CA ILE A 78 -12.45 -21.99 -2.11
C ILE A 78 -12.03 -20.91 -1.12
N GLN A 79 -12.54 -20.99 0.10
CA GLN A 79 -12.11 -20.10 1.17
C GLN A 79 -10.80 -20.62 1.74
N GLY A 80 -9.75 -19.81 1.61
CA GLY A 80 -8.43 -20.10 2.18
C GLY A 80 -8.41 -20.09 3.71
N PRO A 81 -7.31 -20.54 4.32
CA PRO A 81 -7.10 -20.41 5.76
C PRO A 81 -7.07 -18.93 6.18
N LYS A 82 -7.43 -18.68 7.44
CA LYS A 82 -7.31 -17.34 8.03
C LYS A 82 -5.91 -17.17 8.62
N THR A 83 -5.28 -16.04 8.33
CA THR A 83 -4.03 -15.61 8.96
C THR A 83 -4.03 -14.09 9.12
N GLU A 84 -3.19 -13.58 10.01
CA GLU A 84 -3.04 -12.16 10.27
C GLU A 84 -1.57 -11.76 10.11
N PHE A 85 -1.31 -10.69 9.38
CA PHE A 85 0.02 -10.08 9.25
C PHE A 85 0.02 -8.76 10.01
N THR A 86 0.88 -8.66 11.02
CA THR A 86 1.02 -7.45 11.84
C THR A 86 2.16 -6.56 11.39
N GLU A 87 3.16 -7.13 10.73
CA GLU A 87 4.29 -6.37 10.22
C GLU A 87 3.90 -5.62 8.95
N PRO A 88 4.20 -4.32 8.83
CA PRO A 88 4.02 -3.58 7.59
C PRO A 88 4.82 -4.21 6.46
N GLY A 89 4.27 -4.17 5.24
CA GLY A 89 4.98 -4.67 4.07
C GLY A 89 4.06 -5.23 2.99
N THR A 90 4.71 -5.73 1.94
CA THR A 90 4.07 -6.43 0.83
C THR A 90 4.24 -7.93 1.00
N TYR A 91 3.15 -8.67 0.88
CA TYR A 91 3.10 -10.12 1.02
C TYR A 91 2.53 -10.73 -0.26
N TYR A 92 3.30 -11.60 -0.89
CA TYR A 92 2.84 -12.35 -2.06
C TYR A 92 2.33 -13.72 -1.66
N TRP A 93 1.20 -14.11 -2.24
CA TRP A 93 0.57 -15.39 -2.02
C TRP A 93 0.89 -16.34 -3.18
N VAL A 94 1.13 -17.61 -2.84
CA VAL A 94 1.25 -18.69 -3.81
C VAL A 94 0.40 -19.85 -3.32
N GLU A 95 -0.58 -20.24 -4.12
CA GLU A 95 -1.37 -21.44 -3.93
C GLU A 95 -0.74 -22.62 -4.66
N THR A 96 -0.76 -23.80 -4.04
CA THR A 96 -0.32 -25.04 -4.69
C THR A 96 -1.46 -26.06 -4.65
N LEU A 97 -1.94 -26.45 -5.84
CA LEU A 97 -2.88 -27.54 -5.99
C LEU A 97 -2.11 -28.83 -6.30
N THR A 98 -2.30 -29.85 -5.48
CA THR A 98 -1.72 -31.17 -5.66
C THR A 98 -2.79 -32.22 -5.91
N ASP A 99 -2.42 -33.32 -6.57
CA ASP A 99 -3.21 -34.54 -6.59
C ASP A 99 -2.99 -35.37 -5.30
N ARG A 100 -3.72 -36.48 -5.19
CA ARG A 100 -3.66 -37.39 -4.03
C ARG A 100 -2.29 -38.01 -3.76
N ASP A 101 -1.40 -37.99 -4.75
CA ASP A 101 -0.06 -38.58 -4.67
C ASP A 101 1.00 -37.48 -4.44
N GLY A 102 0.58 -36.23 -4.22
CA GLY A 102 1.45 -35.07 -4.03
C GLY A 102 1.97 -34.46 -5.33
N GLY A 103 1.49 -34.91 -6.49
CA GLY A 103 1.84 -34.36 -7.80
C GLY A 103 1.26 -32.95 -7.96
N ILE A 104 2.11 -31.96 -8.29
CA ILE A 104 1.64 -30.59 -8.53
C ILE A 104 0.80 -30.53 -9.81
N LEU A 105 -0.46 -30.16 -9.63
CA LEU A 105 -1.43 -29.90 -10.69
C LEU A 105 -1.39 -28.43 -11.11
N HIS A 106 -1.31 -27.52 -10.13
CA HIS A 106 -1.19 -26.07 -10.33
C HIS A 106 -0.30 -25.47 -9.26
N GLN A 107 0.38 -24.37 -9.61
CA GLN A 107 1.04 -23.51 -8.65
C GLN A 107 0.89 -22.06 -9.10
N GLY A 108 0.52 -21.18 -8.18
CA GLY A 108 0.41 -19.75 -8.41
C GLY A 108 1.73 -19.10 -8.81
N GLU A 109 1.65 -17.99 -9.52
CA GLU A 109 2.82 -17.19 -9.88
C GLU A 109 3.21 -16.29 -8.71
N CYS A 110 4.50 -16.29 -8.34
CA CYS A 110 5.03 -15.39 -7.31
C CYS A 110 4.86 -13.93 -7.76
N GLY A 111 4.23 -13.12 -6.91
CA GLY A 111 3.98 -11.70 -7.22
C GLY A 111 2.82 -11.44 -8.17
N ALA A 112 1.93 -12.42 -8.38
CA ALA A 112 0.70 -12.18 -9.12
C ALA A 112 -0.08 -10.97 -8.52
N PRO A 113 -0.49 -9.98 -9.34
CA PRO A 113 -1.05 -8.73 -8.83
C PRO A 113 -2.30 -8.91 -7.94
N ASP A 114 -3.14 -9.88 -8.29
CA ASP A 114 -4.38 -10.21 -7.58
C ASP A 114 -4.15 -11.14 -6.38
N GLU A 115 -2.92 -11.64 -6.20
CA GLU A 115 -2.48 -12.52 -5.11
C GLU A 115 -1.49 -11.77 -4.19
N THR A 116 -1.79 -10.50 -3.89
CA THR A 116 -0.95 -9.65 -3.03
C THR A 116 -1.73 -9.02 -1.88
N THR A 117 -1.14 -9.07 -0.69
CA THR A 117 -1.59 -8.30 0.47
C THR A 117 -0.58 -7.18 0.79
N PHE A 118 -1.09 -6.00 1.10
CA PHE A 118 -0.29 -4.87 1.57
C PHE A 118 -0.75 -4.46 2.95
N VAL A 119 0.18 -4.46 3.90
CA VAL A 119 -0.06 -4.05 5.29
C VAL A 119 0.62 -2.71 5.51
N SER A 120 -0.15 -1.71 5.94
CA SER A 120 0.36 -0.38 6.27
C SER A 120 0.05 -0.01 7.71
N VAL A 121 0.93 0.79 8.31
CA VAL A 121 0.66 1.45 9.60
C VAL A 121 -0.11 2.74 9.37
N ALA A 122 -1.28 2.85 9.99
CA ALA A 122 -1.93 4.13 10.15
C ALA A 122 -1.25 4.90 11.30
N LEU A 123 -0.47 5.93 10.99
CA LEU A 123 0.01 6.84 12.02
C LEU A 123 -1.16 7.68 12.55
N PRO A 124 -1.31 7.86 13.88
CA PRO A 124 -2.29 8.78 14.41
C PRO A 124 -1.97 10.20 13.93
N SER A 125 -2.98 10.94 13.49
CA SER A 125 -2.83 12.34 13.09
C SER A 125 -2.53 13.19 14.34
N THR A 126 -1.25 13.38 14.67
CA THR A 126 -0.84 14.41 15.62
C THR A 126 -0.90 15.76 14.92
N GLY A 127 -2.07 16.40 14.97
CA GLY A 127 -2.28 17.76 14.48
C GLY A 127 -1.48 18.77 15.30
N ALA A 128 -0.21 19.00 14.96
CA ALA A 128 0.55 20.14 15.45
C ALA A 128 0.15 21.40 14.66
N ALA A 129 -1.05 21.91 14.92
CA ALA A 129 -1.38 23.27 14.51
C ALA A 129 -0.59 24.23 15.41
N LEU A 130 0.48 24.82 14.87
CA LEU A 130 1.16 25.95 15.49
C LEU A 130 0.16 27.11 15.60
N ALA A 131 -0.52 27.22 16.73
CA ALA A 131 -1.36 28.36 17.05
C ALA A 131 -0.44 29.57 17.32
N ILE A 132 -0.08 30.31 16.27
CA ILE A 132 0.50 31.65 16.42
C ILE A 132 -0.65 32.58 16.80
N ALA A 133 -0.90 32.73 18.10
CA ALA A 133 -1.84 33.73 18.58
C ALA A 133 -1.20 35.13 18.45
N PRO A 134 -1.79 36.09 17.72
CA PRO A 134 -1.31 37.46 17.74
C PRO A 134 -1.66 38.06 19.11
N LEU A 135 -0.63 38.36 19.92
CA LEU A 135 -0.75 39.10 21.17
C LEU A 135 -1.19 40.55 20.88
N GLY A 136 -2.51 40.76 20.83
CA GLY A 136 -3.13 42.07 20.93
C GLY A 136 -2.98 42.60 22.36
N LEU A 137 -2.03 43.51 22.56
CA LEU A 137 -1.78 44.27 23.79
C LEU A 137 -3.01 45.13 24.17
N LEU A 138 -3.58 44.89 25.36
CA LEU A 138 -4.27 45.92 26.13
C LEU A 138 -3.39 46.31 27.34
N ALA A 139 -2.70 47.44 27.16
CA ALA A 139 -2.29 48.46 28.12
C ALA A 139 -2.07 48.09 29.60
N GLY A 140 -0.83 48.27 30.08
CA GLY A 140 -0.55 48.51 31.51
C GLY A 140 0.91 48.44 31.96
N GLY A 141 1.73 49.47 31.69
CA GLY A 141 2.84 49.89 32.59
C GLY A 141 4.30 49.45 32.32
N VAL A 142 5.07 50.26 31.55
CA VAL A 142 6.29 51.04 31.96
C VAL A 142 7.40 50.21 32.70
N ILE A 143 8.60 49.85 32.15
CA ILE A 143 9.76 50.70 31.72
C ILE A 143 11.01 49.88 31.23
N LEU A 144 11.63 50.39 30.14
CA LEU A 144 13.06 50.45 29.68
C LEU A 144 13.95 49.20 29.46
N ALA A 145 14.46 49.03 28.22
CA ALA A 145 15.77 49.58 27.78
C ALA A 145 16.17 49.20 26.32
N GLY A 146 16.61 50.20 25.53
CA GLY A 146 17.50 50.08 24.35
C GLY A 146 16.87 49.59 23.04
N LEU A 147 17.01 50.19 21.86
CA LEU A 147 17.97 51.17 21.33
C LEU A 147 17.31 51.98 20.20
N ALA A 148 17.73 53.23 20.06
CA ALA A 148 17.30 54.19 19.07
C ALA A 148 17.88 53.90 17.66
N ALA A 149 17.11 54.22 16.61
CA ALA A 149 17.65 54.82 15.38
C ALA A 149 16.53 55.58 14.63
N LEU A 150 16.77 56.88 14.44
CA LEU A 150 15.93 57.84 13.74
C LEU A 150 16.00 57.67 12.21
N ALA A 151 14.89 57.93 11.50
CA ALA A 151 14.91 58.53 10.16
C ALA A 151 13.60 59.31 9.87
N THR A 152 13.67 60.62 10.10
CA THR A 152 13.03 61.77 9.41
C THR A 152 11.89 61.49 8.43
N ALA A 153 10.67 61.97 8.68
CA ALA A 153 10.17 63.34 8.42
C ALA A 153 9.46 63.52 7.05
N THR A 154 8.15 63.77 7.16
CA THR A 154 7.34 64.72 6.36
C THR A 154 7.27 64.56 4.84
N ILE A 155 6.15 64.02 4.34
CA ILE A 155 5.50 64.58 3.15
C ILE A 155 4.00 64.78 3.41
N ARG A 156 3.62 66.06 3.43
CA ARG A 156 2.27 66.61 3.49
C ARG A 156 1.34 65.98 2.47
N ARG A 157 0.13 65.61 2.90
CA ARG A 157 -1.02 65.42 2.02
C ARG A 157 -1.23 66.69 1.20
N ARG A 158 -1.08 66.59 -0.12
CA ARG A 158 -1.63 67.53 -1.10
C ARG A 158 -2.65 66.77 -1.95
N HIS A 159 -3.91 66.81 -1.56
CA HIS A 159 -5.02 66.59 -2.48
C HIS A 159 -5.55 67.97 -2.87
N GLU A 160 -4.96 68.53 -3.93
CA GLU A 160 -5.59 69.58 -4.71
C GLU A 160 -6.45 68.89 -5.78
N MET A 161 -7.75 68.79 -5.53
CA MET A 161 -8.73 68.74 -6.61
C MET A 161 -9.73 69.86 -6.34
N GLY A 162 -9.37 71.04 -6.80
CA GLY A 162 -10.34 72.08 -7.07
C GLY A 162 -10.91 71.86 -8.46
N GLN A 163 -12.18 71.48 -8.55
CA GLN A 163 -13.09 72.14 -9.48
C GLN A 163 -14.53 71.95 -9.01
N ARG A 164 -15.11 73.04 -8.48
CA ARG A 164 -16.55 73.24 -8.34
C ARG A 164 -17.15 73.41 -9.73
N VAL A 165 -18.21 72.69 -10.04
CA VAL A 165 -19.32 73.16 -10.90
C VAL A 165 -20.63 72.77 -10.20
N THR A 166 -21.62 73.63 -10.38
CA THR A 166 -22.74 74.02 -9.52
C THR A 166 -24.01 73.16 -9.61
N VAL A 167 -24.86 73.37 -8.57
CA VAL A 167 -26.32 73.13 -8.44
C VAL A 167 -27.06 73.48 -9.74
N GLU A 168 -28.01 72.69 -10.26
CA GLU A 168 -29.38 72.38 -9.78
C GLU A 168 -29.91 71.10 -10.46
#